data_AF-A0A1A8GF88-F1
#
_entry.id   AF-A0A1A8GF88-F1
#
_cell.length_a   1.000
_cell.length_b   1.000
_cell.length_c   1.000
_cell.angle_alpha   90.00
_cell.angle_beta   90.00
_cell.angle_gamma   90.00
#
_symmetry.space_group_name_H-M   'P 1'
#
loop_
_entity.id
_entity.type
_entity.pdbx_description
1 polymer ?
#
loop_
_entity_poly.entity_id
_entity_poly.type
_entity_poly.pdbx_seq_one_letter_code
_entity_poly.pdbx_strand_id
1 'polypeptide(L)'
;VRDYIHVVDLAKGHIAALKKLKDDCGCKVYNLGTGKGYSVLQMVKAMEKASGKTIPYKIAPRRGGDVASCYADPQLAEKELGWKAQFDLERMCEDLWRWQSMNPTGFNSAS
;
A
#
# COMPACT_ATOMS: atom_id res chain seq x y z
N VAL A 1 1.03 -12.77 5.48
CA VAL A 1 0.05 -11.92 4.78
C VAL A 1 0.20 -10.48 5.28
N ARG A 2 0.18 -9.51 4.37
CA ARG A 2 0.33 -8.08 4.67
C ARG A 2 -0.76 -7.28 3.97
N ASP A 3 -1.27 -6.25 4.61
CA ASP A 3 -2.16 -5.26 3.97
C ASP A 3 -1.32 -4.24 3.21
N TYR A 4 -1.28 -4.39 1.89
CA TYR A 4 -0.61 -3.44 1.01
C TYR A 4 -1.60 -2.34 0.65
N ILE A 5 -1.19 -1.09 0.85
CA ILE A 5 -1.97 0.10 0.53
C ILE A 5 -1.26 0.93 -0.53
N HIS A 6 -2.02 1.44 -1.50
CA HIS A 6 -1.49 2.32 -2.52
C HIS A 6 -1.04 3.65 -1.90
N VAL A 7 0.19 4.08 -2.19
CA VAL A 7 0.78 5.29 -1.56
C VAL A 7 -0.05 6.56 -1.80
N VAL A 8 -0.69 6.67 -2.97
CA VAL A 8 -1.62 7.78 -3.27
C VAL A 8 -2.85 7.78 -2.37
N ASP A 9 -3.41 6.62 -2.03
CA ASP A 9 -4.53 6.56 -1.08
C ASP A 9 -4.08 6.95 0.32
N LEU A 10 -2.90 6.48 0.74
CA LEU A 10 -2.30 6.89 2.00
C LEU A 10 -2.10 8.43 2.05
N ALA A 11 -1.62 9.05 0.97
CA ALA A 11 -1.49 10.50 0.88
C ALA A 11 -2.84 11.22 0.98
N LYS A 12 -3.89 10.73 0.29
CA LYS A 12 -5.26 11.25 0.45
C LYS A 12 -5.77 11.12 1.89
N GLY A 13 -5.35 10.07 2.61
CA GLY A 13 -5.69 9.86 4.03
C GLY A 13 -5.17 10.97 4.92
N HIS A 14 -3.98 11.51 4.63
CA HIS A 14 -3.43 12.65 5.35
C HIS A 14 -4.26 13.93 5.10
N ILE A 15 -4.76 14.14 3.88
CA ILE A 15 -5.65 15.26 3.58
C ILE A 15 -6.97 15.13 4.37
N ALA A 16 -7.52 13.92 4.47
CA ALA A 16 -8.71 13.67 5.28
C ALA A 16 -8.45 13.93 6.78
N ALA A 17 -7.29 13.51 7.30
CA ALA A 17 -6.88 13.81 8.66
C ALA A 17 -6.75 15.32 8.91
N LEU A 18 -6.16 16.08 7.98
CA LEU A 18 -6.07 17.54 8.08
C LEU A 18 -7.45 18.21 8.12
N LYS A 19 -8.44 17.70 7.37
CA LYS A 19 -9.83 18.18 7.46
C LYS A 19 -10.41 17.91 8.85
N LYS A 20 -10.17 16.71 9.39
CA LYS A 20 -10.67 16.32 10.73
C LYS A 20 -10.08 17.17 11.86
N LEU A 21 -8.82 17.60 11.72
CA LEU A 21 -8.18 18.51 12.68
C LEU A 21 -8.89 19.86 12.78
N LYS A 22 -9.63 20.29 11.75
CA LYS A 22 -10.43 21.53 11.80
C LYS A 22 -11.67 21.40 12.68
N ASP A 23 -12.09 20.18 13.00
CA ASP A 23 -13.27 19.89 13.82
C ASP A 23 -12.92 19.77 15.33
N ASP A 24 -11.75 20.27 15.75
CA ASP A 24 -11.24 20.20 17.13
C ASP A 24 -11.30 18.78 17.74
N CYS A 25 -10.81 17.79 16.99
CA CYS A 25 -10.97 16.38 17.33
C CYS A 25 -10.08 15.87 18.48
N GLY A 26 -9.24 16.74 19.07
CA GLY A 26 -8.21 16.35 20.03
C GLY A 26 -7.23 15.31 19.45
N CYS A 27 -6.79 14.38 20.28
CA CYS A 27 -5.92 13.27 19.85
C CYS A 27 -6.76 12.08 19.35
N LYS A 28 -6.53 11.70 18.09
CA LYS A 28 -7.19 10.56 17.44
C LYS A 28 -6.16 9.71 16.71
N VAL A 29 -6.37 8.40 16.71
CA VAL A 29 -5.50 7.42 16.03
C VAL A 29 -6.35 6.61 15.06
N TYR A 30 -5.88 6.49 13.82
CA TYR A 30 -6.58 5.78 12.75
C TYR A 30 -5.66 4.80 12.04
N ASN A 31 -6.21 3.65 11.67
CA ASN A 31 -5.57 2.71 10.78
C ASN A 31 -5.80 3.13 9.31
N LEU A 32 -4.73 3.34 8.57
CA LEU A 32 -4.78 3.58 7.13
C LEU A 32 -4.32 2.32 6.38
N GLY A 33 -5.28 1.44 6.07
CA GLY A 33 -5.07 0.21 5.33
C GLY A 33 -6.28 -0.12 4.46
N THR A 34 -6.16 -1.17 3.65
CA THR A 34 -7.26 -1.62 2.78
C THR A 34 -8.19 -2.61 3.48
N GLY A 35 -7.73 -3.22 4.59
CA GLY A 35 -8.38 -4.34 5.24
C GLY A 35 -8.27 -5.66 4.48
N LYS A 36 -7.57 -5.67 3.34
CA LYS A 36 -7.32 -6.86 2.53
C LYS A 36 -5.86 -7.25 2.63
N GLY A 37 -5.62 -8.41 3.20
CA GLY A 37 -4.28 -9.00 3.28
C GLY A 37 -3.92 -9.75 2.00
N TYR A 38 -2.72 -9.51 1.48
CA TYR A 38 -2.11 -10.30 0.40
C TYR A 38 -0.86 -11.05 0.87
N SER A 39 -0.64 -12.22 0.29
CA SER A 39 0.58 -13.00 0.46
C SER A 39 1.69 -12.50 -0.47
N VAL A 40 2.94 -12.86 -0.15
CA VAL A 40 4.10 -12.55 -1.01
C VAL A 40 3.90 -13.12 -2.43
N LEU A 41 3.36 -14.34 -2.54
CA LEU A 41 3.11 -14.98 -3.84
C LEU A 41 2.02 -14.28 -4.64
N GLN A 42 0.98 -13.74 -3.99
CA GLN A 42 -0.04 -12.94 -4.68
C GLN A 42 0.54 -11.64 -5.23
N MET A 43 1.42 -10.97 -4.46
CA MET A 43 2.12 -9.77 -4.93
C MET A 43 3.01 -10.07 -6.13
N VAL A 44 3.80 -11.15 -6.09
CA VAL A 44 4.65 -11.57 -7.22
C VAL A 44 3.79 -11.80 -8.47
N LYS A 45 2.70 -12.56 -8.37
CA LYS A 45 1.80 -12.81 -9.51
C LYS A 45 1.17 -11.54 -10.08
N ALA A 46 0.76 -10.61 -9.22
CA ALA A 46 0.20 -9.33 -9.67
C ALA A 46 1.25 -8.46 -10.38
N MET A 47 2.50 -8.49 -9.90
CA MET A 47 3.63 -7.83 -10.57
C MET A 47 4.00 -8.49 -11.91
N GLU A 48 3.95 -9.82 -12.01
CA GLU A 48 4.16 -10.52 -13.29
C GLU A 48 3.10 -10.11 -14.31
N LYS A 49 1.83 -10.06 -13.89
CA LYS A 49 0.72 -9.58 -14.73
C LYS A 49 0.92 -8.13 -15.18
N ALA A 50 1.30 -7.23 -14.27
CA ALA A 50 1.48 -5.81 -14.57
C ALA A 50 2.71 -5.55 -15.47
N SER A 51 3.81 -6.30 -15.27
CA SER A 51 5.05 -6.11 -16.02
C SER A 51 5.10 -6.86 -17.34
N GLY A 52 4.26 -7.89 -17.51
CA GLY A 52 4.37 -8.84 -18.62
C GLY A 52 5.65 -9.69 -18.59
N LYS A 53 6.35 -9.72 -17.44
CA LYS A 53 7.61 -10.43 -17.25
C LYS A 53 7.48 -11.47 -16.15
N THR A 54 8.16 -12.60 -16.32
CA THR A 54 8.30 -13.60 -15.25
C THR A 54 9.26 -13.10 -14.18
N ILE A 55 8.87 -13.22 -12.91
CA ILE A 55 9.66 -12.76 -11.76
C ILE A 55 10.18 -14.00 -11.01
N PRO A 56 11.45 -14.38 -11.21
CA PRO A 56 12.01 -15.55 -10.53
C PRO A 56 12.13 -15.29 -9.03
N TYR A 57 11.71 -16.26 -8.22
CA TYR A 57 11.86 -16.23 -6.77
C TYR A 57 12.36 -17.57 -6.24
N LYS A 58 12.94 -17.55 -5.03
CA LYS A 58 13.34 -18.75 -4.30
C LYS A 58 12.78 -18.68 -2.89
N ILE A 59 12.26 -19.81 -2.40
CA ILE A 59 11.79 -19.90 -1.02
C ILE A 59 13.03 -19.94 -0.11
N ALA A 60 13.11 -18.97 0.79
CA ALA A 60 14.17 -18.87 1.78
C ALA A 60 13.61 -19.10 3.20
N PRO A 61 14.46 -19.38 4.21
CA PRO A 61 14.03 -19.46 5.60
C PRO A 61 13.29 -18.19 6.04
N ARG A 62 12.40 -18.32 7.04
CA ARG A 62 11.71 -17.16 7.60
C ARG A 62 12.73 -16.16 8.15
N ARG A 63 12.52 -14.88 7.87
CA ARG A 63 13.27 -13.80 8.49
C ARG A 63 12.89 -13.73 9.97
N GLY A 64 13.87 -13.68 10.86
CA GLY A 64 13.62 -13.55 12.30
C GLY A 64 12.79 -12.29 12.58
N GLY A 65 11.68 -12.43 13.32
CA GLY A 65 10.77 -11.33 13.66
C GLY A 65 9.57 -11.15 12.71
N ASP A 66 9.43 -11.93 11.64
CA ASP A 66 8.28 -11.79 10.74
C ASP A 66 7.00 -12.40 11.33
N VAL A 67 5.99 -11.54 11.54
CA VAL A 67 4.64 -11.95 11.92
C VAL A 67 3.94 -12.65 10.74
N ALA A 68 3.21 -13.73 10.99
CA ALA A 68 2.56 -14.54 9.95
C ALA A 68 1.51 -13.76 9.13
N SER A 69 0.70 -12.93 9.78
CA SER A 69 -0.36 -12.12 9.16
C SER A 69 -0.54 -10.80 9.90
N CYS A 70 -0.60 -9.68 9.17
CA CYS A 70 -0.92 -8.36 9.70
C CYS A 70 -1.73 -7.60 8.65
N TYR A 71 -2.96 -7.23 8.98
CA TYR A 71 -3.84 -6.42 8.14
C TYR A 71 -4.65 -5.47 9.03
N ALA A 72 -5.04 -4.32 8.49
CA ALA A 72 -5.69 -3.28 9.27
C ALA A 72 -7.22 -3.48 9.31
N ASP A 73 -7.88 -2.92 10.32
CA ASP A 73 -9.33 -2.69 10.26
C ASP A 73 -9.58 -1.21 9.88
N PRO A 74 -10.04 -0.91 8.65
CA PRO A 74 -10.21 0.45 8.15
C PRO A 74 -11.55 1.08 8.55
N GLN A 75 -12.44 0.37 9.26
CA GLN A 75 -13.80 0.85 9.55
C GLN A 75 -13.85 2.21 10.25
N LEU A 76 -12.92 2.46 11.19
CA LEU A 76 -12.87 3.73 11.91
C LEU A 76 -12.47 4.90 11.00
N ALA A 77 -11.53 4.69 10.08
CA ALA A 77 -11.11 5.70 9.12
C ALA A 77 -12.23 5.99 8.10
N GLU A 78 -12.96 4.96 7.66
CA GLU A 78 -14.10 5.14 6.76
C GLU A 78 -15.22 5.95 7.45
N LYS A 79 -15.51 5.65 8.71
CA LYS A 79 -16.58 6.31 9.47
C LYS A 79 -16.24 7.74 9.91
N GLU A 80 -15.04 7.97 10.47
CA GLU A 80 -14.70 9.26 11.10
C GLU A 80 -13.96 10.23 10.17
N LEU A 81 -13.13 9.72 9.24
CA LEU A 81 -12.40 10.53 8.27
C LEU A 81 -13.11 10.62 6.91
N GLY A 82 -14.11 9.77 6.66
CA GLY A 82 -14.71 9.63 5.33
C GLY A 82 -13.70 9.13 4.30
N TRP A 83 -12.65 8.42 4.75
CA TRP A 83 -11.54 7.97 3.93
C TRP A 83 -11.53 6.45 3.81
N LYS A 84 -11.32 5.96 2.58
CA LYS A 84 -11.18 4.55 2.26
C LYS A 84 -10.19 4.41 1.11
N ALA A 85 -9.32 3.41 1.17
CA ALA A 85 -8.45 3.07 0.05
C ALA A 85 -9.31 2.64 -1.16
N GLN A 86 -8.97 3.17 -2.34
CA GLN A 86 -9.73 2.98 -3.59
C GLN A 86 -8.99 2.06 -4.56
N PHE A 87 -7.67 1.98 -4.46
CA PHE A 87 -6.84 1.20 -5.37
C PHE A 87 -6.61 -0.22 -4.85
N ASP A 88 -6.76 -1.18 -5.75
CA ASP A 88 -6.52 -2.60 -5.47
C ASP A 88 -5.08 -3.02 -5.78
N LEU A 89 -4.79 -4.31 -5.61
CA LEU A 89 -3.46 -4.87 -5.84
C LEU A 89 -3.00 -4.71 -7.29
N GLU A 90 -3.90 -4.87 -8.25
CA GLU A 90 -3.55 -4.76 -9.67
C GLU A 90 -3.12 -3.33 -9.99
N ARG A 91 -3.89 -2.34 -9.53
CA ARG A 91 -3.53 -0.94 -9.73
C ARG A 91 -2.22 -0.55 -9.04
N MET A 92 -1.98 -1.05 -7.83
CA MET A 92 -0.70 -0.86 -7.13
C MET A 92 0.48 -1.39 -7.96
N CYS A 93 0.36 -2.60 -8.50
CA CYS A 93 1.40 -3.22 -9.32
C CYS A 93 1.61 -2.50 -10.66
N GLU A 94 0.54 -2.05 -11.31
CA GLU A 94 0.60 -1.28 -12.56
C GLU A 94 1.32 0.06 -12.38
N ASP A 95 0.94 0.84 -11.36
CA ASP A 95 1.54 2.15 -11.12
C ASP A 95 3.01 2.00 -10.66
N LEU A 96 3.31 0.96 -9.86
CA LEU A 96 4.69 0.61 -9.49
C LEU A 96 5.53 0.23 -10.72
N TRP A 97 5.00 -0.63 -11.60
CA TRP A 97 5.71 -1.04 -12.81
C TRP A 97 5.90 0.14 -13.76
N ARG A 98 4.88 0.98 -13.95
CA ARG A 98 4.99 2.20 -14.77
C ARG A 98 6.13 3.06 -14.27
N TRP A 99 6.17 3.36 -12.96
CA TRP A 99 7.27 4.12 -12.35
C TRP A 99 8.64 3.48 -12.62
N GLN A 100 8.79 2.19 -12.33
CA GLN A 100 10.05 1.47 -12.48
C GLN A 100 10.52 1.36 -13.94
N SER A 101 9.59 1.20 -14.88
CA SER A 101 9.87 1.13 -16.32
C SER A 101 10.32 2.46 -16.91
N MET A 102 9.75 3.57 -16.41
CA MET A 102 10.09 4.93 -16.83
C MET A 102 11.34 5.45 -16.11
N ASN A 103 11.66 4.91 -14.93
CA ASN A 103 12.79 5.30 -14.11
C ASN A 103 13.62 4.07 -13.71
N PRO A 104 14.33 3.41 -14.66
CA PRO A 104 15.04 2.15 -14.39
C PRO A 104 16.05 2.26 -13.25
N THR A 105 16.65 3.44 -13.06
CA THR A 105 17.66 3.75 -12.04
C THR A 105 17.11 4.64 -10.92
N GLY A 106 15.78 4.74 -10.78
CA GLY A 106 15.15 5.62 -9.79
C GLY A 106 15.20 7.10 -10.17
N PHE A 107 15.21 7.99 -9.18
CA PHE A 107 15.33 9.43 -9.44
C PHE A 107 16.72 9.75 -9.98
N ASN A 108 16.77 10.52 -11.07
CA ASN A 108 18.01 11.17 -11.46
C ASN A 108 18.30 12.30 -10.48
N SER A 109 19.54 12.37 -9.98
CA SER A 109 20.05 13.61 -9.38
C SER A 109 20.02 14.67 -10.47
N ALA A 110 19.14 15.65 -10.33
CA ALA A 110 19.20 16.86 -11.14
C ALA A 110 20.60 17.47 -10.97
N SER A 111 21.36 17.54 -12.07
CA SER A 111 22.59 18.33 -12.16
C SER A 111 22.23 19.76 -12.51
#